data_AF-A0A8T4XQT5-F1
#
_entry.id   AF-A0A8T4XQT5-F1
#
_cell.length_a   1.000
_cell.length_b   1.000
_cell.length_c   1.000
_cell.angle_alpha   90.00
_cell.angle_beta   90.00
_cell.angle_gamma   90.00
#
_symmetry.space_group_name_H-M   'P 1'
#
loop_
_entity.id
_entity.type
_entity.pdbx_description
1 polymer ?
#
loop_
_entity_poly.entity_id
_entity_poly.type
_entity_poly.pdbx_seq_one_letter_code
_entity_poly.pdbx_strand_id
1 'polypeptide(L)'
;MKTSINTTFFDLEGIGDFLEVDLTPTKRIKVLGLDERPLEDIAWCCVSMDVSKLFWIDGYILCMETYEKAFEHEVETGIFPINQICYAKYPIYSRLYDVGRGVQISIVKVSGMKLFEAIVEKIKNLEKAEK
;
A
#
# COMPACT_ATOMS: atom_id res chain seq x y z
N MET A 1 -43.12 -50.35 13.97
CA MET A 1 -42.01 -49.64 14.66
C MET A 1 -41.96 -48.25 14.03
N LYS A 2 -42.45 -47.14 14.62
CA LYS A 2 -42.04 -46.49 15.89
C LYS A 2 -40.50 -46.50 16.01
N THR A 3 -39.76 -45.39 16.04
CA THR A 3 -40.09 -43.97 16.19
C THR A 3 -38.84 -43.15 15.82
N SER A 4 -39.08 -41.89 15.46
CA SER A 4 -38.18 -40.72 15.41
C SER A 4 -36.94 -40.71 16.30
N ILE A 5 -35.90 -40.00 15.86
CA ILE A 5 -35.19 -39.04 16.72
C ILE A 5 -35.06 -37.72 15.95
N ASN A 6 -35.95 -36.80 16.27
CA ASN A 6 -35.80 -35.36 16.03
C ASN A 6 -34.47 -34.92 16.64
N THR A 7 -33.55 -34.42 15.83
CA THR A 7 -32.47 -33.58 16.34
C THR A 7 -33.08 -32.22 16.62
N THR A 8 -33.47 -32.05 17.87
CA THR A 8 -33.88 -30.80 18.49
C THR A 8 -32.87 -29.71 18.18
N PHE A 9 -33.31 -28.71 17.41
CA PHE A 9 -32.82 -27.34 17.53
C PHE A 9 -32.90 -26.99 19.02
N PHE A 10 -31.74 -26.89 19.66
CA PHE A 10 -31.63 -26.30 20.98
C PHE A 10 -31.64 -24.78 20.77
N ASP A 11 -32.72 -24.15 21.20
CA ASP A 11 -32.74 -22.74 21.54
C ASP A 11 -31.66 -22.49 22.60
N LEU A 12 -30.51 -21.99 22.15
CA LEU A 12 -29.55 -21.30 23.01
C LEU A 12 -29.68 -19.82 22.71
N GLU A 13 -30.53 -19.16 23.49
CA GLU A 13 -30.42 -17.73 23.78
C GLU A 13 -29.02 -17.46 24.32
N GLY A 14 -28.14 -16.98 23.44
CA GLY A 14 -26.76 -16.68 23.75
C GLY A 14 -26.11 -16.08 22.53
N ILE A 15 -26.24 -14.77 22.37
CA ILE A 15 -25.64 -13.97 21.31
C ILE A 15 -24.12 -14.12 21.40
N GLY A 16 -23.58 -15.10 20.69
CA GLY A 16 -22.20 -15.08 20.24
C GLY A 16 -22.23 -14.40 18.89
N ASP A 17 -21.82 -13.14 18.83
CA ASP A 17 -21.59 -12.45 17.56
C ASP A 17 -20.58 -13.28 16.76
N PHE A 18 -21.04 -13.97 15.72
CA PHE A 18 -20.16 -14.68 14.80
C PHE A 18 -19.45 -13.62 13.95
N LEU A 19 -18.19 -13.33 14.27
CA LEU A 19 -17.31 -12.51 13.44
C LEU A 19 -16.92 -13.30 12.19
N GLU A 20 -17.39 -12.85 11.03
CA GLU A 20 -16.93 -13.33 9.72
C GLU A 20 -15.82 -12.41 9.21
N VAL A 21 -14.74 -13.01 8.68
CA VAL A 21 -13.57 -12.27 8.17
C VAL A 21 -13.40 -12.57 6.69
N ASP A 22 -13.61 -11.54 5.87
CA ASP A 22 -13.37 -11.60 4.43
C ASP A 22 -11.97 -11.10 4.07
N LEU A 23 -11.23 -11.91 3.30
CA LEU A 23 -9.96 -11.51 2.70
C LEU A 23 -10.19 -11.10 1.24
N THR A 24 -10.25 -9.80 0.98
CA THR A 24 -10.47 -9.24 -0.37
C THR A 24 -9.15 -8.68 -0.91
N PRO A 25 -8.37 -9.44 -1.70
CA PRO A 25 -7.10 -8.95 -2.22
C PRO A 25 -7.29 -7.92 -3.34
N THR A 26 -6.35 -6.96 -3.42
CA THR A 26 -6.20 -6.07 -4.57
C THR A 26 -6.03 -6.88 -5.86
N LYS A 27 -6.89 -6.67 -6.84
CA LYS A 27 -6.86 -7.36 -8.14
C LYS A 27 -5.96 -6.64 -9.14
N ARG A 28 -5.94 -5.31 -9.09
CA ARG A 28 -5.18 -4.47 -10.02
C ARG A 28 -4.78 -3.15 -9.40
N ILE A 29 -3.57 -2.70 -9.68
CA ILE A 29 -3.09 -1.37 -9.33
C ILE A 29 -3.16 -0.49 -10.58
N LYS A 30 -3.72 0.72 -10.45
CA LYS A 30 -3.77 1.70 -11.53
C LYS A 30 -3.05 2.97 -11.09
N VAL A 31 -1.82 3.14 -11.59
CA VAL A 31 -1.01 4.34 -11.37
C VAL A 31 -1.35 5.36 -12.46
N LEU A 32 -1.78 6.57 -12.07
CA LEU A 32 -2.16 7.62 -13.02
C LEU A 32 -0.95 8.45 -13.47
N GLY A 33 -0.03 8.76 -12.55
CA GLY A 33 1.24 9.43 -12.85
C GLY A 33 2.44 8.76 -12.16
N LEU A 34 3.57 8.78 -12.86
CA LEU A 34 4.83 8.18 -12.43
C LEU A 34 5.99 9.08 -12.87
N ASP A 35 6.75 9.61 -11.91
CA ASP A 35 7.84 10.55 -12.18
C ASP A 35 9.11 10.17 -11.40
N GLU A 36 10.25 10.08 -12.10
CA GLU A 36 11.56 10.08 -11.46
C GLU A 36 11.91 11.52 -11.07
N ARG A 37 12.24 11.75 -9.79
CA ARG A 37 12.56 13.08 -9.26
C ARG A 37 13.80 13.05 -8.37
N PRO A 38 14.51 14.17 -8.20
CA PRO A 38 15.54 14.27 -7.18
C PRO A 38 15.00 13.92 -5.79
N LEU A 39 15.78 13.18 -5.01
CA LEU A 39 15.41 12.75 -3.66
C LEU A 39 15.07 13.93 -2.74
N GLU A 40 15.84 15.01 -2.84
CA GLU A 40 15.62 16.24 -2.07
C GLU A 40 14.25 16.87 -2.36
N ASP A 41 13.84 16.89 -3.62
CA ASP A 41 12.55 17.42 -4.04
C ASP A 41 11.39 16.54 -3.57
N ILE A 42 11.56 15.21 -3.63
CA ILE A 42 10.58 14.27 -3.11
C ILE A 42 10.42 14.48 -1.59
N ALA A 43 11.54 14.53 -0.85
CA ALA A 43 11.51 14.66 0.60
C ALA A 43 10.92 15.99 1.06
N TRP A 44 11.29 17.11 0.41
CA TRP A 44 10.73 18.42 0.70
C TRP A 44 9.23 18.48 0.37
N CYS A 45 8.81 17.90 -0.75
CA CYS A 45 7.41 17.79 -1.14
C CYS A 45 6.60 17.00 -0.11
N CYS A 46 7.11 15.86 0.36
CA CYS A 46 6.43 15.05 1.37
C CYS A 46 6.24 15.82 2.67
N VAL A 47 7.28 16.49 3.16
CA VAL A 47 7.17 17.33 4.38
C VAL A 47 6.16 18.46 4.17
N SER A 48 6.20 19.14 3.02
CA SER A 48 5.33 20.28 2.72
C SER A 48 3.86 19.90 2.56
N MET A 49 3.57 18.64 2.20
CA MET A 49 2.23 18.09 2.01
C MET A 49 1.77 17.20 3.18
N ASP A 50 2.47 17.26 4.32
CA ASP A 50 2.18 16.43 5.51
C ASP A 50 2.13 14.92 5.23
N VAL A 51 2.92 14.44 4.27
CA VAL A 51 3.07 13.01 4.00
C VAL A 51 3.96 12.39 5.08
N SER A 52 3.36 11.47 5.84
CA SER A 52 3.98 10.90 7.05
C SER A 52 5.30 10.13 6.84
N LYS A 53 5.54 9.57 5.65
CA LYS A 53 6.69 8.70 5.36
C LYS A 53 6.91 8.48 3.87
N LEU A 54 8.14 8.11 3.56
CA LEU A 54 8.55 7.53 2.29
C LEU A 54 8.66 6.01 2.39
N PHE A 55 8.64 5.33 1.26
CA PHE A 55 8.78 3.88 1.19
C PHE A 55 10.07 3.50 0.48
N TRP A 56 10.86 2.63 1.07
CA TRP A 56 12.07 2.09 0.46
C TRP A 56 11.89 0.64 0.05
N ILE A 57 12.27 0.33 -1.19
CA ILE A 57 12.26 -1.03 -1.72
C ILE A 57 13.32 -1.21 -2.79
N ASP A 58 14.16 -2.23 -2.63
CA ASP A 58 15.05 -2.75 -3.68
C ASP A 58 15.92 -1.67 -4.37
N GLY A 59 16.46 -0.77 -3.55
CA GLY A 59 17.32 0.33 -4.01
C GLY A 59 16.57 1.57 -4.53
N TYR A 60 15.25 1.65 -4.31
CA TYR A 60 14.41 2.79 -4.68
C TYR A 60 13.74 3.38 -3.44
N ILE A 61 13.49 4.69 -3.50
CA ILE A 61 12.56 5.36 -2.61
C ILE A 61 11.32 5.77 -3.40
N LEU A 62 10.15 5.69 -2.77
CA LEU A 62 8.86 6.00 -3.36
C LEU A 62 8.09 6.95 -2.42
N CYS A 63 7.54 8.01 -2.98
CA CYS A 63 6.39 8.72 -2.44
C CYS A 63 5.15 8.27 -3.21
N MET A 64 4.10 7.88 -2.51
CA MET A 64 2.87 7.39 -3.10
C MET A 64 1.71 8.24 -2.60
N GLU A 65 1.05 8.93 -3.53
CA GLU A 65 -0.15 9.72 -3.24
C GLU A 65 -1.39 8.93 -3.64
N THR A 66 -2.27 8.72 -2.66
CA THR A 66 -3.57 8.06 -2.86
C THR A 66 -4.68 9.05 -2.55
N TYR A 67 -5.71 9.06 -3.38
CA TYR A 67 -6.92 9.82 -3.09
C TYR A 67 -7.71 9.14 -1.96
N GLU A 68 -8.43 9.91 -1.14
CA GLU A 68 -9.21 9.37 -0.02
C GLU A 68 -10.24 8.31 -0.47
N LYS A 69 -10.90 8.53 -1.61
CA LYS A 69 -11.85 7.57 -2.20
C LYS A 69 -11.19 6.36 -2.88
N ALA A 70 -9.86 6.29 -2.91
CA ALA A 70 -9.15 5.14 -3.49
C ALA A 70 -9.49 3.85 -2.74
N PHE A 71 -9.67 3.93 -1.42
CA PHE A 71 -9.99 2.78 -0.59
C PHE A 71 -11.40 2.26 -0.85
N GLU A 72 -12.41 3.14 -0.87
CA GLU A 72 -13.80 2.78 -1.21
C GLU A 72 -13.84 2.14 -2.61
N HIS A 73 -13.15 2.74 -3.58
CA HIS A 73 -13.06 2.20 -4.94
C HIS A 73 -12.40 0.83 -4.99
N GLU A 74 -11.34 0.60 -4.20
CA GLU A 74 -10.66 -0.69 -4.13
C GLU A 74 -11.56 -1.76 -3.51
N VAL A 75 -12.29 -1.43 -2.44
CA VAL A 75 -13.23 -2.35 -1.80
C VAL A 75 -14.34 -2.77 -2.79
N GLU A 76 -14.88 -1.82 -3.56
CA GLU A 76 -15.97 -2.10 -4.50
C GLU A 76 -15.51 -2.83 -5.77
N THR A 77 -14.33 -2.49 -6.30
CA THR A 77 -13.91 -2.93 -7.64
C THR A 77 -12.73 -3.89 -7.65
N GLY A 78 -11.97 -3.95 -6.55
CA GLY A 78 -10.66 -4.59 -6.46
C GLY A 78 -9.54 -3.83 -7.19
N ILE A 79 -9.80 -2.61 -7.68
CA ILE A 79 -8.80 -1.76 -8.34
C ILE A 79 -8.31 -0.73 -7.33
N PHE A 80 -7.01 -0.71 -7.07
CA PHE A 80 -6.37 0.29 -6.22
C PHE A 80 -5.79 1.43 -7.08
N PRO A 81 -6.43 2.62 -7.09
CA PRO A 81 -5.94 3.77 -7.83
C PRO A 81 -4.87 4.50 -7.02
N ILE A 82 -3.76 4.79 -7.67
CA ILE A 82 -2.68 5.62 -7.14
C ILE A 82 -2.60 6.85 -8.03
N ASN A 83 -2.77 8.04 -7.43
CA ASN A 83 -2.76 9.29 -8.17
C ASN A 83 -1.38 9.53 -8.77
N GLN A 84 -0.37 9.51 -7.91
CA GLN A 84 0.98 9.86 -8.29
C GLN A 84 1.98 9.00 -7.54
N ILE A 85 2.99 8.50 -8.25
CA ILE A 85 4.19 7.92 -7.67
C ILE A 85 5.38 8.78 -8.08
N CYS A 86 6.06 9.38 -7.11
CA CYS A 86 7.37 9.97 -7.33
C CYS A 86 8.43 9.00 -6.80
N TYR A 87 9.49 8.74 -7.57
CA TYR A 87 10.54 7.83 -7.17
C TYR A 87 11.95 8.38 -7.42
N ALA A 88 12.91 7.84 -6.67
CA ALA A 88 14.33 8.09 -6.89
C ALA A 88 15.16 6.85 -6.57
N LYS A 89 16.35 6.77 -7.16
CA LYS A 89 17.35 5.76 -6.78
C LYS A 89 17.88 6.07 -5.38
N TYR A 90 17.84 5.07 -4.52
CA TYR A 90 18.31 5.14 -3.14
C TYR A 90 18.94 3.79 -2.74
N PRO A 91 20.21 3.55 -3.12
CA PRO A 91 20.82 2.21 -3.03
C PRO A 91 20.94 1.66 -1.60
N ILE A 92 21.11 2.54 -0.61
CA ILE A 92 21.34 2.18 0.79
C ILE A 92 20.14 2.60 1.62
N TYR A 93 19.48 1.64 2.26
CA TYR A 93 18.38 1.93 3.17
C TYR A 93 18.84 2.72 4.41
N SER A 94 18.07 3.74 4.77
CA SER A 94 18.13 4.42 6.07
C SER A 94 16.72 4.54 6.64
N ARG A 95 16.57 4.63 7.96
CA ARG A 95 15.25 4.78 8.62
C ARG A 95 14.70 6.20 8.54
N LEU A 96 15.60 7.16 8.41
CA LEU A 96 15.30 8.59 8.44
C LEU A 96 16.07 9.23 7.28
N TYR A 97 15.47 10.26 6.71
CA TYR A 97 16.11 11.17 5.78
C TYR A 97 16.01 12.59 6.32
N ASP A 98 17.15 13.27 6.38
CA ASP A 98 17.23 14.66 6.84
C ASP A 98 16.87 15.59 5.68
N VAL A 99 15.80 16.35 5.85
CA VAL A 99 15.31 17.34 4.87
C VAL A 99 15.94 18.72 5.13
N GLY A 100 16.67 18.86 6.22
CA GLY A 100 17.34 20.08 6.66
C GLY A 100 16.64 20.76 7.84
N ARG A 101 17.39 21.61 8.54
CA ARG A 101 16.91 22.42 9.68
C ARG A 101 16.26 21.60 10.80
N GLY A 102 16.69 20.35 10.98
CA GLY A 102 16.17 19.44 11.99
C GLY A 102 14.87 18.74 11.60
N VAL A 103 14.37 18.92 10.38
CA VAL A 103 13.21 18.20 9.86
C VAL A 103 13.66 16.88 9.27
N GLN A 104 13.03 15.79 9.71
CA GLN A 104 13.32 14.44 9.22
C GLN A 104 12.03 13.77 8.75
N ILE A 105 12.13 13.02 7.65
CA ILE A 105 11.05 12.15 7.18
C ILE A 105 11.42 10.68 7.41
N SER A 106 10.43 9.91 7.87
CA SER A 106 10.60 8.47 8.07
C SER A 106 10.64 7.74 6.73
N ILE A 107 11.52 6.76 6.62
CA ILE A 107 11.61 5.84 5.48
C ILE A 107 11.28 4.43 5.96
N VAL A 108 10.16 3.92 5.47
CA VAL A 108 9.67 2.58 5.80
C VAL A 108 10.19 1.59 4.76
N LYS A 109 10.89 0.55 5.22
CA LYS A 109 11.26 -0.58 4.36
C LYS A 109 10.04 -1.44 4.08
N VAL A 110 9.65 -1.56 2.81
CA VAL A 110 8.44 -2.29 2.38
C VAL A 110 8.74 -3.55 1.56
N SER A 111 9.98 -4.05 1.64
CA SER A 111 10.36 -5.35 1.05
C SER A 111 9.49 -6.47 1.63
N GLY A 112 8.98 -7.38 0.79
CA GLY A 112 8.03 -8.44 1.18
C GLY A 112 6.55 -8.07 1.02
N MET A 113 6.24 -6.81 0.65
CA MET A 113 4.88 -6.37 0.39
C MET A 113 4.59 -6.39 -1.12
N LYS A 114 3.71 -7.30 -1.56
CA LYS A 114 3.38 -7.54 -2.97
C LYS A 114 3.02 -6.28 -3.77
N LEU A 115 2.30 -5.34 -3.14
CA LEU A 115 1.92 -4.06 -3.74
C LEU A 115 3.17 -3.27 -4.21
N PHE A 116 4.13 -3.09 -3.30
CA PHE A 116 5.33 -2.32 -3.57
C PHE A 116 6.30 -3.08 -4.49
N GLU A 117 6.38 -4.40 -4.36
CA GLU A 117 7.17 -5.26 -5.26
C GLU A 117 6.68 -5.13 -6.71
N ALA A 118 5.36 -5.20 -6.93
CA ALA A 118 4.78 -5.03 -8.26
C ALA A 118 5.04 -3.63 -8.86
N ILE A 119 4.98 -2.59 -8.02
CA ILE A 119 5.27 -1.21 -8.44
C ILE A 119 6.73 -1.07 -8.86
N VAL A 120 7.68 -1.50 -8.01
CA VAL A 120 9.12 -1.32 -8.30
C VAL A 120 9.57 -2.19 -9.48
N GLU A 121 8.99 -3.37 -9.65
CA GLU A 121 9.23 -4.20 -10.84
C GLU A 121 8.80 -3.47 -12.12
N LYS A 122 7.64 -2.80 -12.09
CA LYS A 122 7.17 -2.02 -13.23
C LYS A 122 8.11 -0.86 -13.55
N ILE A 123 8.58 -0.13 -12.53
CA ILE A 123 9.58 0.95 -12.68
C ILE A 123 10.86 0.41 -13.32
N LYS A 124 11.42 -0.67 -12.77
CA LYS A 124 12.65 -1.31 -13.29
C LYS A 124 12.52 -1.75 -14.75
N ASN A 125 11.34 -2.21 -15.15
CA ASN A 125 11.09 -2.64 -16.53
C ASN A 125 10.98 -1.45 -17.49
N LEU A 126 10.42 -0.32 -17.04
CA LEU A 126 10.39 0.91 -17.83
C LEU A 126 11.80 1.47 -18.05
N GLU A 127 12.62 1.57 -17.00
CA GLU A 127 14.01 2.04 -17.12
C GLU A 127 14.87 1.17 -18.05
N LYS A 128 14.54 -0.12 -18.21
CA LYS A 128 15.23 -1.02 -19.14
C LYS A 128 14.78 -0.84 -20.59
N ALA A 129 13.53 -0.43 -20.82
CA ALA A 129 12.98 -0.24 -22.15
C ALA A 129 13.39 1.11 -22.77
N GLU A 130 13.77 2.08 -21.95
CA GLU A 130 14.27 3.40 -22.36
C GLU A 130 15.78 3.39 -22.68
N LYS A 131 16.47 2.28 -22.44
CA LYS A 131 17.90 2.06 -22.75
C LYS A 131 18.06 1.22 -24.00
#